data_AF-A0A2S7TZH1-F1
#
_entry.id   AF-A0A2S7TZH1-F1
#
_cell.length_a   1.000
_cell.length_b   1.000
_cell.length_c   1.000
_cell.angle_alpha   90.00
_cell.angle_beta   90.00
_cell.angle_gamma   90.00
#
_symmetry.space_group_name_H-M   'P 1'
#
loop_
_entity.id
_entity.type
_entity.pdbx_description
1 polymer ?
#
loop_
_entity_poly.entity_id
_entity_poly.type
_entity_poly.pdbx_seq_one_letter_code
_entity_poly.pdbx_strand_id
1 'polypeptide(L)'
;MPAPSALNGQDVSGQSPLTVLVNQAQGFILLVNHSNGATASQTIRVVVGEGGSFSIAAVADPQYADVPVGWRGGGREPEEGVNRLTHAVTQYNQRNLDWGVVLGDMIDFDDIDYGNPPPGTASGTHDWSNADAILAAWNQLNIPRYHVLGNHEFYVPNADTDGMKKPYSVFRKFGFDQQPYFSFRHKGFRFITIMADWRYLDFDPSLPEYTVAQNYY
;
A
#
# COMPACT_ATOMS: atom_id res chain seq x y z
N MET A 1 15.37 10.38 39.92
CA MET A 1 14.52 9.45 39.15
C MET A 1 15.23 8.10 39.14
N PRO A 2 14.73 7.06 39.83
CA PRO A 2 15.40 5.77 39.85
C PRO A 2 15.26 5.07 38.50
N ALA A 3 16.32 4.40 38.06
CA ALA A 3 16.34 3.61 36.82
C ALA A 3 15.39 2.40 36.92
N PRO A 4 14.78 1.94 35.82
CA PRO A 4 13.92 0.75 35.85
C PRO A 4 14.80 -0.49 36.07
N SER A 5 14.60 -1.15 37.22
CA SER A 5 15.23 -2.43 37.55
C SER A 5 14.73 -3.52 36.61
N ALA A 6 15.66 -4.22 35.95
CA ALA A 6 15.35 -5.42 35.19
C ALA A 6 14.76 -6.50 36.13
N LEU A 7 13.52 -6.93 35.87
CA LEU A 7 12.76 -7.89 36.69
C LEU A 7 13.17 -9.34 36.41
N ASN A 8 14.45 -9.67 36.51
CA ASN A 8 14.88 -11.08 36.52
C ASN A 8 14.68 -11.66 37.93
N GLY A 9 13.56 -12.37 38.15
CA GLY A 9 13.37 -13.24 39.32
C GLY A 9 12.64 -12.64 40.53
N GLN A 10 11.67 -11.74 40.33
CA GLN A 10 10.77 -11.33 41.44
C GLN A 10 9.44 -12.08 41.39
N ASP A 11 9.09 -12.70 42.51
CA ASP A 11 7.76 -13.25 42.76
C ASP A 11 6.76 -12.11 42.97
N VAL A 12 5.66 -12.14 42.20
CA VAL A 12 4.55 -11.17 42.37
C VAL A 12 3.29 -11.95 42.76
N SER A 13 2.68 -11.61 43.88
CA SER A 13 1.47 -12.25 44.39
C SER A 13 0.30 -11.27 44.53
N GLY A 14 -0.92 -11.71 44.22
CA GLY A 14 -2.15 -10.97 44.58
C GLY A 14 -2.57 -9.86 43.61
N GLN A 15 -2.02 -9.78 42.39
CA GLN A 15 -2.45 -8.84 41.36
C GLN A 15 -3.20 -9.54 40.21
N SER A 16 -4.33 -8.96 39.79
CA SER A 16 -5.06 -9.38 38.58
C SER A 16 -5.69 -8.15 37.91
N PRO A 17 -5.25 -7.75 36.70
CA PRO A 17 -4.17 -8.37 35.91
C PRO A 17 -2.78 -8.11 36.50
N LEU A 18 -1.84 -9.03 36.24
CA LEU A 18 -0.42 -8.83 36.50
C LEU A 18 0.19 -8.03 35.33
N THR A 19 0.79 -6.87 35.62
CA THR A 19 1.50 -6.05 34.62
C THR A 19 2.99 -6.17 34.84
N VAL A 20 3.70 -6.75 33.87
CA VAL A 20 5.17 -6.87 33.87
C VAL A 20 5.74 -5.92 32.83
N LEU A 21 6.61 -5.01 33.27
CA LEU A 21 7.39 -4.16 32.37
C LEU A 21 8.66 -4.89 31.96
N VAL A 22 8.84 -5.10 30.67
CA VAL A 22 10.04 -5.67 30.09
C VAL A 22 10.65 -4.69 29.10
N ASN A 23 11.97 -4.58 29.09
CA ASN A 23 12.72 -3.65 28.24
C ASN A 23 13.66 -4.37 27.25
N GLN A 24 13.55 -5.70 27.12
CA GLN A 24 14.38 -6.50 26.23
C GLN A 24 13.51 -7.51 25.46
N ALA A 25 13.82 -7.69 24.17
CA ALA A 25 13.16 -8.68 23.33
C ALA A 25 13.78 -10.07 23.58
N GLN A 26 13.12 -10.88 24.41
CA GLN A 26 13.58 -12.23 24.72
C GLN A 26 12.40 -13.17 25.05
N GLY A 27 12.70 -14.47 25.15
CA GLY A 27 11.76 -15.45 25.67
C GLY A 27 11.66 -15.30 27.19
N PHE A 28 10.44 -15.18 27.70
CA PHE A 28 10.14 -15.21 29.12
C PHE A 28 9.36 -16.49 29.42
N ILE A 29 9.56 -17.07 30.60
CA ILE A 29 8.71 -18.14 31.10
C ILE A 29 7.88 -17.53 32.22
N LEU A 30 6.57 -17.43 32.01
CA LEU A 30 5.63 -17.14 33.09
C LEU A 30 5.49 -18.42 33.90
N LEU A 31 5.88 -18.37 35.17
CA LEU A 31 5.71 -19.46 36.13
C LEU A 31 4.67 -19.05 37.17
N VAL A 32 3.62 -19.85 37.35
CA VAL A 32 2.55 -19.62 38.33
C VAL A 32 2.61 -20.72 39.37
N ASN A 33 2.95 -20.37 40.61
CA ASN A 33 2.97 -21.28 41.74
C ASN A 33 1.70 -21.11 42.58
N HIS A 34 0.98 -22.20 42.80
CA HIS A 34 -0.20 -22.23 43.64
C HIS A 34 0.17 -22.59 45.09
N SER A 35 -0.59 -22.11 46.07
CA SER A 35 -0.33 -22.33 47.51
C SER A 35 -0.41 -23.80 47.94
N ASN A 36 -1.01 -24.67 47.11
CA ASN A 36 -1.04 -26.12 47.32
C ASN A 36 0.17 -26.86 46.71
N GLY A 37 1.17 -26.13 46.20
CA GLY A 37 2.38 -26.69 45.61
C GLY A 37 2.29 -27.01 44.12
N ALA A 38 1.17 -26.77 43.45
CA ALA A 38 1.07 -26.94 41.99
C ALA A 38 1.78 -25.80 41.24
N THR A 39 2.41 -26.11 40.11
CA THR A 39 3.07 -25.13 39.23
C THR A 39 2.53 -25.23 37.82
N ALA A 40 2.24 -24.09 37.19
CA ALA A 40 1.97 -23.98 35.75
C ALA A 40 3.04 -23.08 35.09
N SER A 41 3.40 -23.39 33.85
CA SER A 41 4.37 -22.58 33.11
C SER A 41 3.91 -22.31 31.68
N GLN A 42 4.14 -21.10 31.18
CA GLN A 42 3.95 -20.75 29.78
C GLN A 42 5.14 -19.95 29.27
N THR A 43 5.69 -20.36 28.13
CA THR A 43 6.68 -19.55 27.42
C THR A 43 5.97 -18.44 26.67
N ILE A 44 6.29 -17.20 27.02
CA ILE A 44 5.81 -15.99 26.36
C ILE A 44 7.01 -15.33 25.69
N ARG A 45 6.97 -15.20 24.37
CA ARG A 45 7.97 -14.41 23.66
C ARG A 45 7.50 -12.96 23.65
N VAL A 46 8.15 -12.11 24.45
CA VAL A 46 7.89 -10.67 24.38
C VAL A 46 8.90 -10.06 23.42
N VAL A 47 8.40 -9.58 22.30
CA VAL A 47 9.18 -8.78 21.36
C VAL A 47 9.02 -7.34 21.79
N VAL A 48 9.97 -6.82 22.56
CA VAL A 48 10.10 -5.38 22.76
C VAL A 48 10.70 -4.83 21.49
N GLY A 49 9.84 -4.35 20.60
CA GLY A 49 10.32 -3.59 19.45
C GLY A 49 10.93 -2.30 19.96
N GLU A 50 12.25 -2.24 20.12
CA GLU A 50 12.95 -1.19 19.40
C GLU A 50 12.54 -1.46 17.95
N GLY A 51 11.59 -0.69 17.41
CA GLY A 51 11.23 -0.83 16.02
C GLY A 51 12.53 -0.64 15.25
N GLY A 52 13.14 -1.73 14.78
CA GLY A 52 14.44 -1.65 14.14
C GLY A 52 14.33 -0.63 13.01
N SER A 53 15.37 0.17 12.80
CA SER A 53 15.34 1.14 11.70
C SER A 53 15.06 0.39 10.39
N PHE A 54 14.18 0.97 9.58
CA PHE A 54 13.86 0.46 8.26
C PHE A 54 14.06 1.56 7.22
N SER A 55 14.28 1.13 5.99
CA SER A 55 14.53 2.01 4.85
C SER A 55 13.60 1.63 3.70
N ILE A 56 13.01 2.64 3.05
CA ILE A 56 11.98 2.45 2.03
C ILE A 56 12.38 3.15 0.74
N ALA A 57 12.05 2.52 -0.39
CA ALA A 57 11.88 3.24 -1.65
C ALA A 57 10.46 3.81 -1.68
N ALA A 58 10.31 5.09 -1.97
CA ALA A 58 9.02 5.73 -2.09
C ALA A 58 8.99 6.58 -3.37
N VAL A 59 7.99 6.33 -4.20
CA VAL A 59 7.71 7.07 -5.43
C VAL A 59 6.24 7.52 -5.38
N ALA A 60 5.94 8.69 -5.91
CA ALA A 60 4.57 9.19 -6.04
C ALA A 60 4.40 9.80 -7.42
N ASP A 61 3.19 9.69 -7.97
CA ASP A 61 2.75 10.35 -9.19
C ASP A 61 3.70 10.19 -10.40
N PRO A 62 4.14 8.96 -10.78
CA PRO A 62 4.84 8.78 -12.06
C PRO A 62 4.04 9.34 -13.24
N GLN A 63 2.71 9.23 -13.18
CA GLN A 63 1.73 9.73 -14.14
C GLN A 63 2.19 9.50 -15.58
N TYR A 64 2.54 8.25 -15.89
CA TYR A 64 3.03 7.87 -17.21
C TYR A 64 1.90 7.85 -18.24
N ALA A 65 2.17 8.41 -19.41
CA ALA A 65 1.42 8.16 -20.62
C ALA A 65 2.35 8.34 -21.82
N ASP A 66 2.18 7.55 -22.87
CA ASP A 66 2.91 7.70 -24.12
C ASP A 66 2.41 8.90 -24.94
N VAL A 67 2.61 10.10 -24.37
CA VAL A 67 2.28 11.38 -25.00
C VAL A 67 3.43 12.39 -24.82
N PRO A 68 3.67 13.26 -25.81
CA PRO A 68 4.76 14.24 -25.76
C PRO A 68 4.73 15.16 -24.53
N VAL A 69 5.92 15.62 -24.11
CA VAL A 69 6.08 16.71 -23.13
C VAL A 69 5.15 17.88 -23.44
N GLY A 70 4.46 18.36 -22.40
CA GLY A 70 3.59 19.52 -22.50
C GLY A 70 2.24 19.26 -23.16
N TRP A 71 1.88 18.00 -23.46
CA TRP A 71 0.55 17.62 -23.99
C TRP A 71 -0.61 18.29 -23.23
N ARG A 72 -0.51 18.36 -21.91
CA ARG A 72 -1.51 18.98 -21.01
C ARG A 72 -1.11 20.36 -20.49
N GLY A 73 -0.09 20.98 -21.08
CA GLY A 73 0.52 22.22 -20.58
C GLY A 73 1.26 22.02 -19.25
N GLY A 74 1.62 23.13 -18.60
CA GLY A 74 2.16 23.13 -17.23
C GLY A 74 3.54 22.49 -17.02
N GLY A 75 4.26 22.13 -18.09
CA GLY A 75 5.58 21.48 -17.99
C GLY A 75 5.54 20.01 -17.54
N ARG A 76 4.39 19.32 -17.72
CA ARG A 76 4.30 17.87 -17.46
C ARG A 76 5.09 17.09 -18.53
N GLU A 77 5.77 16.03 -18.09
CA GLU A 77 6.61 15.14 -18.93
C GLU A 77 6.15 13.67 -18.79
N PRO A 78 4.91 13.33 -19.18
CA PRO A 78 4.34 12.00 -18.96
C PRO A 78 5.10 10.88 -19.68
N GLU A 79 5.63 11.11 -20.89
CA GLU A 79 6.45 10.13 -21.63
C GLU A 79 7.72 9.70 -20.88
N GLU A 80 8.24 10.55 -19.98
CA GLU A 80 9.44 10.26 -19.20
C GLU A 80 9.17 9.39 -17.96
N GLY A 81 7.90 9.10 -17.63
CA GLY A 81 7.53 8.34 -16.43
C GLY A 81 8.24 6.99 -16.34
N VAL A 82 8.27 6.21 -17.43
CA VAL A 82 8.96 4.90 -17.50
C VAL A 82 10.46 5.05 -17.34
N ASN A 83 11.09 6.02 -18.01
CA ASN A 83 12.53 6.25 -17.93
C ASN A 83 12.96 6.65 -16.51
N ARG A 84 12.23 7.59 -15.91
CA ARG A 84 12.49 8.09 -14.55
C ARG A 84 12.29 7.00 -13.50
N LEU A 85 11.22 6.22 -13.62
CA LEU A 85 10.97 5.10 -12.70
C LEU A 85 12.03 4.00 -12.84
N THR A 86 12.40 3.64 -14.07
CA THR A 86 13.47 2.66 -14.34
C THR A 86 14.81 3.14 -13.76
N HIS A 87 15.13 4.42 -13.91
CA HIS A 87 16.31 5.02 -13.30
C HIS A 87 16.25 4.96 -11.77
N ALA A 88 15.14 5.35 -11.15
CA ALA A 88 14.95 5.28 -9.70
C ALA A 88 15.10 3.84 -9.17
N VAL A 89 14.46 2.86 -9.81
CA VAL A 89 14.58 1.44 -9.49
C VAL A 89 16.02 0.96 -9.59
N THR A 90 16.78 1.39 -10.62
CA THR A 90 18.20 1.09 -10.74
C THR A 90 19.01 1.62 -9.55
N GLN A 91 18.71 2.84 -9.07
CA GLN A 91 19.36 3.41 -7.90
C GLN A 91 18.94 2.73 -6.59
N TYR A 92 17.67 2.32 -6.48
CA TYR A 92 17.16 1.60 -5.31
C TYR A 92 17.75 0.20 -5.17
N ASN A 93 17.92 -0.51 -6.29
CA ASN A 93 18.52 -1.85 -6.32
C ASN A 93 19.99 -1.88 -5.89
N GLN A 94 20.66 -0.73 -5.78
CA GLN A 94 22.03 -0.60 -5.27
C GLN A 94 22.10 -0.37 -3.75
N ARG A 95 20.95 -0.25 -3.09
CA ARG A 95 20.85 0.11 -1.67
C ARG A 95 20.28 -1.05 -0.85
N ASN A 96 20.62 -1.08 0.43
CA ASN A 96 20.01 -1.99 1.38
C ASN A 96 18.66 -1.41 1.87
N LEU A 97 17.62 -1.61 1.07
CA LEU A 97 16.25 -1.17 1.34
C LEU A 97 15.39 -2.35 1.79
N ASP A 98 14.43 -2.10 2.67
CA ASP A 98 13.56 -3.15 3.21
C ASP A 98 12.39 -3.48 2.28
N TRP A 99 11.81 -2.46 1.65
CA TRP A 99 10.71 -2.59 0.69
C TRP A 99 10.52 -1.27 -0.09
N GLY A 100 9.72 -1.31 -1.15
CA GLY A 100 9.36 -0.14 -1.96
C GLY A 100 7.86 0.04 -2.10
N VAL A 101 7.42 1.29 -2.28
CA VAL A 101 6.03 1.64 -2.56
C VAL A 101 5.91 2.71 -3.65
N VAL A 102 4.93 2.55 -4.53
CA VAL A 102 4.39 3.66 -5.34
C VAL A 102 3.06 4.13 -4.75
N LEU A 103 2.92 5.44 -4.52
CA LEU A 103 1.82 6.02 -3.76
C LEU A 103 0.56 6.35 -4.58
N GLY A 104 0.42 5.73 -5.76
CA GLY A 104 -0.69 5.97 -6.70
C GLY A 104 -0.27 6.80 -7.90
N ASP A 105 -1.21 6.95 -8.84
CA ASP A 105 -1.08 7.71 -10.07
C ASP A 105 0.16 7.26 -10.88
N MET A 106 0.32 5.95 -11.03
CA MET A 106 1.35 5.33 -11.87
C MET A 106 1.17 5.71 -13.35
N ILE A 107 -0.08 5.84 -13.79
CA ILE A 107 -0.42 6.31 -15.14
C ILE A 107 -1.03 7.72 -15.09
N ASP A 108 -0.94 8.48 -16.19
CA ASP A 108 -1.80 9.67 -16.37
C ASP A 108 -3.17 9.23 -16.90
N PHE A 109 -3.18 8.30 -17.86
CA PHE A 109 -4.37 7.62 -18.40
C PHE A 109 -3.92 6.43 -19.26
N ASP A 110 -4.84 5.52 -19.58
CA ASP A 110 -4.64 4.52 -20.66
C ASP A 110 -5.54 4.86 -21.86
N ASP A 111 -6.85 4.88 -21.66
CA ASP A 111 -7.81 5.00 -22.76
C ASP A 111 -8.75 6.22 -22.65
N ILE A 112 -8.79 6.90 -21.49
CA ILE A 112 -9.61 8.10 -21.27
C ILE A 112 -8.75 9.30 -20.90
N ASP A 113 -8.70 10.30 -21.77
CA ASP A 113 -8.22 11.63 -21.39
C ASP A 113 -9.32 12.42 -20.65
N TYR A 114 -9.06 12.74 -19.38
CA TYR A 114 -9.97 13.52 -18.52
C TYR A 114 -10.20 14.98 -18.96
N GLY A 115 -9.49 15.49 -19.97
CA GLY A 115 -9.75 16.80 -20.57
C GLY A 115 -11.10 16.87 -21.31
N ASN A 116 -11.79 15.73 -21.45
CA ASN A 116 -13.05 15.59 -22.15
C ASN A 116 -14.10 14.84 -21.28
N PRO A 117 -14.72 15.51 -20.27
CA PRO A 117 -15.70 14.89 -19.38
C PRO A 117 -17.05 14.60 -20.06
N PRO A 118 -17.85 13.61 -19.58
CA PRO A 118 -17.58 12.65 -18.50
C PRO A 118 -17.00 11.31 -19.01
N PRO A 119 -16.33 10.52 -18.15
CA PRO A 119 -15.74 9.20 -18.45
C PRO A 119 -16.71 8.09 -18.88
N GLY A 120 -17.94 8.44 -19.27
CA GLY A 120 -18.98 7.53 -19.77
C GLY A 120 -19.09 7.45 -21.29
N THR A 121 -18.34 8.23 -22.07
CA THR A 121 -18.44 8.25 -23.54
C THR A 121 -17.22 7.69 -24.26
N ALA A 122 -16.13 7.40 -23.55
CA ALA A 122 -14.95 6.77 -24.13
C ALA A 122 -15.27 5.32 -24.50
N SER A 123 -15.57 5.10 -25.78
CA SER A 123 -15.66 3.77 -26.38
C SER A 123 -14.27 3.39 -26.90
N GLY A 124 -13.69 2.34 -26.36
CA GLY A 124 -12.38 1.81 -26.76
C GLY A 124 -12.08 0.54 -25.98
N THR A 125 -11.21 -0.30 -26.52
CA THR A 125 -10.70 -1.48 -25.81
C THR A 125 -9.69 -1.03 -24.78
N HIS A 126 -9.83 -1.45 -23.51
CA HIS A 126 -8.74 -1.37 -22.53
C HIS A 126 -7.51 -2.08 -23.08
N ASP A 127 -6.54 -1.34 -23.62
CA ASP A 127 -5.25 -1.91 -24.03
C ASP A 127 -4.28 -1.96 -22.84
N TRP A 128 -4.51 -1.14 -21.81
CA TRP A 128 -3.70 -1.07 -20.59
C TRP A 128 -2.19 -0.88 -20.85
N SER A 129 -1.82 -0.30 -21.99
CA SER A 129 -0.45 -0.27 -22.49
C SER A 129 0.45 0.67 -21.66
N ASN A 130 -0.06 1.81 -21.19
CA ASN A 130 0.65 2.68 -20.26
C ASN A 130 0.81 2.00 -18.90
N ALA A 131 -0.24 1.36 -18.39
CA ALA A 131 -0.16 0.59 -17.14
C ALA A 131 0.86 -0.55 -17.24
N ASP A 132 0.88 -1.32 -18.32
CA ASP A 132 1.86 -2.40 -18.51
C ASP A 132 3.29 -1.86 -18.58
N ALA A 133 3.53 -0.77 -19.31
CA ALA A 133 4.86 -0.19 -19.44
C ALA A 133 5.41 0.30 -18.08
N ILE A 134 4.61 1.03 -17.31
CA ILE A 134 5.07 1.56 -16.02
C ILE A 134 5.18 0.46 -14.95
N LEU A 135 4.29 -0.53 -14.95
CA LEU A 135 4.39 -1.70 -14.07
C LEU A 135 5.63 -2.53 -14.40
N ALA A 136 5.99 -2.69 -15.69
CA ALA A 136 7.21 -3.37 -16.09
C ALA A 136 8.48 -2.66 -15.55
N ALA A 137 8.48 -1.33 -15.49
CA ALA A 137 9.56 -0.57 -14.84
C ALA A 137 9.60 -0.83 -13.32
N TRP A 138 8.46 -0.76 -12.64
CA TRP A 138 8.38 -0.99 -11.18
C TRP A 138 8.75 -2.43 -10.78
N ASN A 139 8.37 -3.41 -11.59
CA ASN A 139 8.59 -4.84 -11.34
C ASN A 139 10.07 -5.24 -11.37
N GLN A 140 10.97 -4.37 -11.84
CA GLN A 140 12.43 -4.58 -11.80
C GLN A 140 13.05 -4.35 -10.41
N LEU A 141 12.28 -3.86 -9.43
CA LEU A 141 12.78 -3.66 -8.08
C LEU A 141 13.11 -5.04 -7.42
N ASN A 142 14.22 -5.19 -6.73
CA ASN A 142 14.69 -6.49 -6.21
C ASN A 142 14.28 -6.78 -4.76
N ILE A 143 13.43 -5.93 -4.20
CA ILE A 143 12.90 -6.00 -2.83
C ILE A 143 11.37 -6.09 -2.88
N PRO A 144 10.69 -6.43 -1.76
CA PRO A 144 9.22 -6.39 -1.71
C PRO A 144 8.69 -5.06 -2.21
N ARG A 145 7.69 -5.12 -3.10
CA ARG A 145 7.11 -3.97 -3.77
C ARG A 145 5.62 -3.88 -3.45
N TYR A 146 5.16 -2.67 -3.20
CA TYR A 146 3.78 -2.35 -2.96
C TYR A 146 3.37 -1.20 -3.88
N HIS A 147 2.08 -1.04 -4.08
CA HIS A 147 1.51 0.13 -4.73
C HIS A 147 0.15 0.44 -4.13
N VAL A 148 -0.21 1.71 -4.22
CA VAL A 148 -1.51 2.25 -3.88
C VAL A 148 -2.19 2.62 -5.20
N LEU A 149 -3.53 2.59 -5.25
CA LEU A 149 -4.28 3.15 -6.38
C LEU A 149 -4.64 4.60 -6.06
N GLY A 150 -4.23 5.51 -6.95
CA GLY A 150 -4.69 6.88 -7.05
C GLY A 150 -5.88 7.02 -8.00
N ASN A 151 -6.29 8.25 -8.28
CA ASN A 151 -7.44 8.51 -9.14
C ASN A 151 -7.15 8.22 -10.62
N HIS A 152 -5.91 8.41 -11.07
CA HIS A 152 -5.57 8.24 -12.48
C HIS A 152 -5.62 6.78 -12.95
N GLU A 153 -5.44 5.81 -12.05
CA GLU A 153 -5.63 4.39 -12.35
C GLU A 153 -7.06 4.05 -12.84
N PHE A 154 -8.03 4.92 -12.56
CA PHE A 154 -9.43 4.75 -12.97
C PHE A 154 -9.79 5.51 -14.25
N TYR A 155 -8.82 6.15 -14.91
CA TYR A 155 -9.01 6.87 -16.19
C TYR A 155 -9.01 5.92 -17.39
N VAL A 156 -9.93 4.98 -17.31
CA VAL A 156 -10.16 3.88 -18.26
C VAL A 156 -11.68 3.67 -18.43
N PRO A 157 -12.16 3.12 -19.57
CA PRO A 157 -13.53 2.70 -19.80
C PRO A 157 -14.18 1.98 -18.62
N ASN A 158 -15.50 2.10 -18.50
CA ASN A 158 -16.25 1.45 -17.41
C ASN A 158 -16.19 -0.07 -17.46
N ALA A 159 -16.06 -0.67 -18.64
CA ALA A 159 -15.94 -2.11 -18.83
C ALA A 159 -14.68 -2.44 -19.65
N ASP A 160 -13.95 -3.46 -19.22
CA ASP A 160 -12.83 -4.06 -19.93
C ASP A 160 -13.33 -4.90 -21.12
N THR A 161 -12.41 -5.31 -21.98
CA THR A 161 -12.62 -6.15 -23.17
C THR A 161 -13.38 -7.45 -22.89
N ASP A 162 -13.27 -7.99 -21.67
CA ASP A 162 -13.98 -9.20 -21.22
C ASP A 162 -15.30 -8.91 -20.48
N GLY A 163 -15.71 -7.65 -20.43
CA GLY A 163 -16.93 -7.19 -19.77
C GLY A 163 -16.78 -6.95 -18.27
N MET A 164 -15.59 -7.14 -17.67
CA MET A 164 -15.36 -6.81 -16.26
C MET A 164 -15.49 -5.30 -16.06
N LYS A 165 -16.37 -4.89 -15.13
CA LYS A 165 -16.61 -3.47 -14.84
C LYS A 165 -15.65 -2.92 -13.79
N LYS A 166 -15.46 -1.60 -13.81
CA LYS A 166 -14.87 -0.87 -12.68
C LYS A 166 -15.70 -1.11 -11.39
N PRO A 167 -15.05 -1.11 -10.21
CA PRO A 167 -13.61 -0.94 -10.02
C PRO A 167 -12.79 -2.24 -10.21
N TYR A 168 -13.45 -3.38 -10.43
CA TYR A 168 -12.80 -4.70 -10.43
C TYR A 168 -11.80 -4.92 -11.57
N SER A 169 -12.04 -4.34 -12.76
CA SER A 169 -11.09 -4.40 -13.86
C SER A 169 -9.77 -3.70 -13.52
N VAL A 170 -9.84 -2.54 -12.87
CA VAL A 170 -8.68 -1.80 -12.35
C VAL A 170 -7.99 -2.61 -11.25
N PHE A 171 -8.74 -3.13 -10.28
CA PHE A 171 -8.17 -3.96 -9.20
C PHE A 171 -7.39 -5.15 -9.76
N ARG A 172 -7.99 -5.88 -10.71
CA ARG A 172 -7.33 -6.98 -11.41
C ARG A 172 -6.06 -6.55 -12.11
N LYS A 173 -6.08 -5.45 -12.86
CA LYS A 173 -4.91 -4.94 -13.60
C LYS A 173 -3.73 -4.70 -12.66
N PHE A 174 -4.00 -4.12 -11.50
CA PHE A 174 -3.00 -3.81 -10.48
C PHE A 174 -2.80 -4.94 -9.46
N GLY A 175 -3.25 -6.17 -9.75
CA GLY A 175 -2.93 -7.36 -8.95
C GLY A 175 -3.69 -7.48 -7.62
N PHE A 176 -4.86 -6.86 -7.52
CA PHE A 176 -5.76 -6.99 -6.38
C PHE A 176 -6.95 -7.91 -6.71
N ASP A 177 -7.20 -8.90 -5.86
CA ASP A 177 -8.34 -9.82 -6.04
C ASP A 177 -9.69 -9.17 -5.70
N GLN A 178 -9.67 -8.20 -4.78
CA GLN A 178 -10.84 -7.48 -4.27
C GLN A 178 -10.42 -6.03 -4.00
N GLN A 179 -10.60 -5.52 -2.78
CA GLN A 179 -10.28 -4.13 -2.47
C GLN A 179 -8.79 -3.92 -2.22
N PRO A 180 -8.21 -2.81 -2.73
CA PRO A 180 -6.79 -2.50 -2.62
C PRO A 180 -6.43 -1.85 -1.27
N TYR A 181 -6.98 -2.38 -0.18
CA TYR A 181 -6.54 -2.08 1.18
C TYR A 181 -5.92 -3.32 1.80
N PHE A 182 -4.77 -3.14 2.44
CA PHE A 182 -4.08 -4.24 3.11
C PHE A 182 -3.21 -3.69 4.22
N SER A 183 -2.74 -4.59 5.09
CA SER A 183 -1.75 -4.21 6.09
C SER A 183 -0.69 -5.29 6.20
N PHE A 184 0.53 -4.87 6.50
CA PHE A 184 1.64 -5.76 6.77
C PHE A 184 2.46 -5.25 7.95
N ARG A 185 3.29 -6.11 8.52
CA ARG A 185 4.21 -5.76 9.59
C ARG A 185 5.64 -5.94 9.10
N HIS A 186 6.51 -4.98 9.40
CA HIS A 186 7.93 -5.06 9.14
C HIS A 186 8.72 -4.43 10.27
N LYS A 187 9.74 -5.13 10.79
CA LYS A 187 10.61 -4.65 11.89
C LYS A 187 9.87 -4.03 13.09
N GLY A 188 8.71 -4.60 13.45
CA GLY A 188 7.88 -4.11 14.57
C GLY A 188 6.89 -3.00 14.22
N PHE A 189 7.01 -2.37 13.05
CA PHE A 189 6.04 -1.40 12.53
C PHE A 189 4.89 -2.10 11.81
N ARG A 190 3.71 -1.48 11.80
CA ARG A 190 2.57 -1.88 10.97
C ARG A 190 2.34 -0.80 9.92
N PHE A 191 2.28 -1.23 8.67
CA PHE A 191 1.94 -0.41 7.53
C PHE A 191 0.52 -0.74 7.10
N ILE A 192 -0.26 0.28 6.79
CA ILE A 192 -1.65 0.16 6.36
C ILE A 192 -1.74 0.91 5.05
N THR A 193 -2.04 0.18 3.99
CA THR A 193 -2.37 0.74 2.68
C THR A 193 -3.87 0.91 2.61
N ILE A 194 -4.30 2.11 2.26
CA ILE A 194 -5.70 2.46 2.08
C ILE A 194 -5.90 2.99 0.66
N MET A 195 -7.03 2.66 0.06
CA MET A 195 -7.51 3.33 -1.14
C MET A 195 -8.27 4.58 -0.71
N ALA A 196 -7.94 5.73 -1.28
CA ALA A 196 -8.77 6.92 -1.10
C ALA A 196 -10.14 6.72 -1.77
N ASP A 197 -11.12 7.50 -1.31
CA ASP A 197 -12.49 7.41 -1.83
C ASP A 197 -12.58 8.12 -3.19
N TRP A 198 -12.78 7.33 -4.24
CA TRP A 198 -12.95 7.79 -5.62
C TRP A 198 -14.28 7.29 -6.22
N ARG A 199 -15.34 7.20 -5.41
CA ARG A 199 -16.64 6.63 -5.83
C ARG A 199 -17.19 7.17 -7.16
N TYR A 200 -16.91 8.42 -7.52
CA TYR A 200 -17.34 8.99 -8.81
C TYR A 200 -16.57 8.44 -10.02
N LEU A 201 -15.40 7.82 -9.82
CA LEU A 201 -14.61 7.12 -10.82
C LEU A 201 -14.91 5.61 -10.86
N ASP A 202 -15.32 5.06 -9.71
CA ASP A 202 -15.55 3.62 -9.50
C ASP A 202 -16.95 3.18 -9.94
N PHE A 203 -17.97 4.02 -9.73
CA PHE A 203 -19.35 3.63 -10.01
C PHE A 203 -19.64 3.58 -11.50
N ASP A 204 -20.44 2.57 -11.87
CA ASP A 204 -21.00 2.49 -13.21
C ASP A 204 -21.84 3.76 -13.47
N PRO A 205 -21.55 4.52 -14.54
CA PRO A 205 -22.27 5.76 -14.84
C PRO A 205 -23.78 5.60 -15.04
N SER A 206 -24.29 4.38 -15.23
CA SER A 206 -25.73 4.12 -15.30
C SER A 206 -26.44 4.01 -13.94
N LEU A 207 -25.69 3.97 -12.84
CA LEU A 207 -26.23 3.82 -11.49
C LEU A 207 -26.53 5.17 -10.82
N PRO A 208 -27.62 5.31 -10.05
CA PRO A 208 -27.91 6.54 -9.29
C PRO A 208 -26.77 6.97 -8.36
N GLU A 209 -26.03 6.01 -7.81
CA GLU A 209 -24.89 6.22 -6.93
C GLU A 209 -23.76 6.99 -7.62
N TYR A 210 -23.56 6.80 -8.93
CA TYR A 210 -22.63 7.61 -9.73
C TYR A 210 -23.01 9.08 -9.70
N THR A 211 -24.28 9.39 -9.96
CA THR A 211 -24.79 10.78 -9.92
C THR A 211 -24.64 11.39 -8.54
N VAL A 212 -24.90 10.63 -7.47
CA VAL A 212 -24.69 11.11 -6.09
C VAL A 212 -23.22 11.39 -5.82
N ALA A 213 -22.33 10.47 -6.22
CA ALA A 213 -20.89 10.64 -6.06
C ALA A 213 -20.38 11.83 -6.88
N GLN A 214 -20.75 11.93 -8.15
CA GLN A 214 -20.38 13.03 -9.04
C GLN A 214 -20.81 14.40 -8.50
N ASN A 215 -21.96 14.51 -7.83
CA ASN A 215 -22.41 15.76 -7.23
C ASN A 215 -21.68 16.13 -5.93
N TYR A 216 -20.98 15.19 -5.30
CA TYR A 216 -20.22 15.43 -4.08
C TYR A 216 -18.81 16.00 -4.35
N TYR A 217 -18.21 15.65 -5.49
CA TYR A 217 -16.87 16.11 -5.91
C TYR A 217 -16.96 17.29 -6.88
#